data_AF-A0A952C5L6-F1
#
_entry.id   AF-A0A952C5L6-F1
#
_cell.length_a   1.000
_cell.length_b   1.000
_cell.length_c   1.000
_cell.angle_alpha   90.00
_cell.angle_beta   90.00
_cell.angle_gamma   90.00
#
_symmetry.space_group_name_H-M   'P 1'
#
loop_
_entity.id
_entity.type
_entity.pdbx_description
1 polymer ?
#
loop_
_entity_poly.entity_id
_entity_poly.type
_entity_poly.pdbx_seq_one_letter_code
_entity_poly.pdbx_strand_id
1 'polypeptide(L)'
;MVSRRLRTKIILSVVGIAWLMAVLFPFYWLLMLSLKTQQQAFAYPPLFLFNPTGEHYLDLFLNTDFPRFFRNSIYVAIGTVVLSMVVGVPAAYTFSRWRFRGKGLMLAWILVLRMVPGMTYIIPFFIIYKQIGLLDTHFGL
;
A
#
# COMPACT_ATOMS: atom_id res chain seq x y z
N MET A 1 -5.63 -34.08 -30.26
CA MET A 1 -6.17 -33.12 -29.26
C MET A 1 -5.15 -32.69 -28.19
N VAL A 2 -4.22 -33.55 -27.76
CA VAL A 2 -3.23 -33.24 -26.70
C VAL A 2 -2.24 -32.11 -27.07
N SER A 3 -1.79 -32.05 -28.33
CA SER A 3 -0.84 -31.02 -28.81
C SER A 3 -1.38 -29.59 -28.78
N ARG A 4 -2.69 -29.41 -29.00
CA ARG A 4 -3.36 -28.09 -28.96
C ARG A 4 -3.39 -27.55 -27.53
N ARG A 5 -3.70 -28.41 -26.54
CA ARG A 5 -3.67 -28.05 -25.11
C ARG A 5 -2.26 -27.74 -24.63
N LEU A 6 -1.25 -28.47 -25.10
CA LEU A 6 0.15 -28.20 -24.76
C LEU A 6 0.65 -26.86 -25.32
N ARG A 7 0.35 -26.56 -26.60
CA ARG A 7 0.67 -25.25 -27.19
C ARG A 7 0.00 -24.09 -26.46
N THR A 8 -1.28 -24.21 -26.11
CA THR A 8 -1.98 -23.19 -25.33
C THR A 8 -1.34 -22.97 -23.96
N LYS A 9 -0.95 -24.03 -23.24
CA LYS A 9 -0.24 -23.89 -21.96
C LYS A 9 1.10 -23.18 -22.12
N ILE A 10 1.89 -23.53 -23.13
CA ILE A 10 3.18 -22.87 -23.39
C ILE A 10 2.97 -21.38 -23.70
N ILE A 11 2.00 -21.05 -24.57
CA ILE A 11 1.67 -19.67 -24.90
C ILE A 11 1.24 -18.89 -23.65
N LEU A 12 0.34 -19.44 -22.84
CA LEU A 12 -0.09 -18.80 -21.59
C LEU A 12 1.06 -18.61 -20.60
N SER A 13 1.97 -19.59 -20.49
CA SER A 13 3.16 -19.47 -19.65
C SER A 13 4.10 -18.37 -20.15
N VAL A 14 4.37 -18.30 -21.46
CA VAL A 14 5.23 -17.26 -22.05
C VAL A 14 4.63 -15.88 -21.85
N VAL A 15 3.32 -15.73 -22.09
CA VAL A 15 2.59 -14.47 -21.84
C VAL A 15 2.63 -14.11 -20.35
N GLY A 16 2.42 -15.08 -19.46
CA GLY A 16 2.51 -14.87 -18.01
C GLY A 16 3.89 -14.42 -17.55
N ILE A 17 4.96 -15.01 -18.10
CA ILE A 17 6.35 -14.60 -17.81
C ILE A 17 6.62 -13.20 -18.34
N ALA A 18 6.23 -12.90 -19.58
CA ALA A 18 6.39 -11.56 -20.16
C ALA A 18 5.65 -10.50 -19.33
N TRP A 19 4.43 -10.80 -18.88
CA TRP A 19 3.65 -9.93 -18.01
C TRP A 19 4.33 -9.72 -16.65
N LEU A 20 4.84 -10.80 -16.04
CA LEU A 20 5.59 -10.71 -14.79
C LEU A 20 6.82 -9.80 -14.94
N MET A 21 7.58 -9.94 -16.02
CA MET A 21 8.73 -9.10 -16.30
C MET A 21 8.32 -7.62 -16.46
N ALA A 22 7.22 -7.34 -17.15
CA ALA A 22 6.69 -5.98 -17.29
C ALA A 22 6.28 -5.37 -15.93
N VAL A 23 5.65 -6.17 -15.05
CA VAL A 23 5.26 -5.74 -13.70
C VAL A 23 6.47 -5.54 -12.78
N LEU A 24 7.50 -6.38 -12.91
CA LEU A 24 8.71 -6.30 -12.08
C LEU A 24 9.69 -5.21 -12.55
N PHE A 25 9.60 -4.77 -13.81
CA PHE A 25 10.53 -3.80 -14.37
C PHE A 25 10.61 -2.49 -13.57
N PRO A 26 9.50 -1.82 -13.17
CA PRO A 26 9.57 -0.64 -12.31
C PRO A 26 10.25 -0.88 -10.95
N PHE A 27 10.09 -2.07 -10.37
CA PHE A 27 10.75 -2.42 -9.10
C PHE A 27 12.24 -2.63 -9.28
N TYR A 28 12.64 -3.30 -10.35
CA TYR A 28 14.04 -3.41 -10.74
C TYR A 28 14.67 -2.02 -10.95
N TRP A 29 13.95 -1.13 -11.64
CA TRP A 29 14.40 0.24 -11.87
C TRP A 29 14.57 1.02 -10.55
N LEU A 30 13.60 0.93 -9.63
CA LEU A 30 13.70 1.54 -8.30
C LEU A 30 14.88 1.01 -7.49
N LEU A 31 15.14 -0.30 -7.56
CA LEU A 31 16.28 -0.93 -6.88
C LEU A 31 17.62 -0.45 -7.46
N MET A 32 17.72 -0.30 -8.79
CA MET A 32 18.93 0.28 -9.39
C MET A 32 19.13 1.73 -8.96
N LEU A 33 18.07 2.54 -8.91
CA LEU A 33 18.15 3.94 -8.51
C LEU A 33 18.57 4.09 -7.05
N SER A 34 18.09 3.22 -6.15
CA SER A 34 18.45 3.31 -4.72
C SER A 34 19.91 2.98 -4.43
N LEU A 35 20.59 2.27 -5.35
CA LEU A 35 22.00 1.88 -5.25
C LEU A 35 22.94 2.75 -6.09
N LYS A 36 22.41 3.72 -6.84
CA LYS A 36 23.18 4.68 -7.63
C LYS A 36 23.44 5.93 -6.82
N THR A 37 24.56 6.59 -7.09
CA THR A 37 24.79 7.96 -6.62
C THR A 37 23.76 8.92 -7.25
N GLN A 38 23.50 10.05 -6.60
CA GLN A 38 22.58 11.08 -7.12
C GLN A 38 22.94 11.52 -8.56
N GLN A 39 24.23 11.67 -8.86
CA GLN A 39 24.70 12.04 -10.21
C GLN A 39 24.39 10.94 -11.24
N GLN A 40 24.57 9.66 -10.89
CA GLN A 40 24.27 8.53 -11.76
C GLN A 40 22.77 8.29 -11.94
N ALA A 41 21.95 8.65 -10.96
CA ALA A 41 20.49 8.55 -11.02
C ALA A 41 19.90 9.51 -12.07
N PHE A 42 20.50 10.69 -12.26
CA PHE A 42 20.09 11.69 -13.25
C PHE A 42 20.87 11.65 -14.58
N ALA A 43 21.77 10.67 -14.76
CA ALA A 43 22.58 10.56 -15.97
C ALA A 43 21.75 10.19 -17.22
N TYR A 44 22.07 10.82 -18.35
CA TYR A 44 21.49 10.50 -19.66
C TYR A 44 22.61 10.21 -20.69
N PRO A 45 22.63 9.04 -21.35
CA PRO A 45 21.68 7.92 -21.24
C PRO A 45 21.78 7.16 -19.89
N PRO A 46 20.73 6.43 -19.46
CA PRO A 46 20.75 5.72 -18.19
C PRO A 46 21.85 4.67 -18.11
N LEU A 47 22.62 4.73 -17.01
CA LEU A 47 23.71 3.79 -16.76
C LEU A 47 23.15 2.46 -16.23
N PHE A 48 23.33 1.36 -16.95
CA PHE A 48 22.98 0.03 -16.45
C PHE A 48 24.10 -0.63 -15.65
N LEU A 49 25.35 -0.26 -15.94
CA LEU A 49 26.55 -0.68 -15.22
C LEU A 49 26.99 0.47 -14.31
N PHE A 50 27.05 0.21 -13.01
CA PHE A 50 27.47 1.18 -11.99
C PHE A 50 28.04 0.41 -10.80
N ASN A 51 28.80 1.10 -9.94
CA ASN A 51 29.25 0.53 -8.68
C ASN A 51 28.17 0.78 -7.63
N PRO A 52 27.52 -0.27 -7.08
CA PRO A 52 26.46 -0.09 -6.09
C PRO A 52 26.97 0.60 -4.83
N THR A 53 26.24 1.60 -4.33
CA THR A 53 26.55 2.29 -3.07
C THR A 53 25.42 2.10 -2.05
N GLY A 54 25.81 1.94 -0.78
CA GLY A 54 24.88 1.89 0.36
C GLY A 54 24.74 3.23 1.10
N GLU A 55 25.40 4.28 0.59
CA GLU A 55 25.51 5.59 1.23
C GLU A 55 24.14 6.22 1.51
N HIS A 56 23.22 6.13 0.56
CA HIS A 56 21.85 6.63 0.72
C HIS A 56 21.07 5.93 1.84
N TYR A 57 21.34 4.64 2.09
CA TYR A 57 20.73 3.93 3.21
C TYR A 57 21.33 4.38 4.54
N LEU A 58 22.66 4.50 4.63
CA LEU A 58 23.34 4.99 5.83
C LEU A 58 22.88 6.42 6.17
N ASP A 59 22.85 7.30 5.18
CA ASP A 59 22.39 8.69 5.32
C ASP A 59 20.94 8.75 5.80
N LEU A 60 20.07 7.93 5.21
CA LEU A 60 18.67 7.83 5.60
C LEU A 60 18.48 7.39 7.07
N PHE A 61 19.28 6.45 7.57
CA PHE A 61 19.16 6.01 8.98
C PHE A 61 19.87 6.90 9.99
N LEU A 62 20.98 7.55 9.61
CA LEU A 62 21.84 8.30 10.53
C LEU A 62 21.59 9.81 10.50
N ASN A 63 21.27 10.36 9.34
CA ASN A 63 21.22 11.80 9.11
C ASN A 63 19.80 12.33 8.84
N THR A 64 18.77 11.47 8.86
CA THR A 64 17.36 11.89 8.67
C THR A 64 16.45 11.37 9.78
N ASP A 65 15.27 11.98 9.91
CA ASP A 65 14.20 11.54 10.83
C ASP A 65 13.49 10.25 10.38
N PHE A 66 13.98 9.57 9.33
CA PHE A 66 13.36 8.35 8.81
C PHE A 66 13.08 7.28 9.88
N PRO A 67 13.98 6.95 10.82
CA PRO A 67 13.69 5.96 11.85
C PRO A 67 12.45 6.32 12.68
N ARG A 68 12.24 7.62 12.95
CA ARG A 68 11.07 8.11 13.67
C ARG A 68 9.80 7.98 12.83
N PHE A 69 9.83 8.38 11.56
CA PHE A 69 8.67 8.26 10.66
C PHE A 69 8.29 6.80 10.39
N PHE A 70 9.29 5.93 10.21
CA PHE A 70 9.10 4.50 10.04
C PHE A 70 8.44 3.88 11.28
N ARG A 71 8.92 4.23 12.47
CA ARG A 71 8.33 3.77 13.73
C ARG A 71 6.90 4.28 13.92
N ASN A 72 6.63 5.56 13.63
CA ASN A 72 5.27 6.12 13.68
C ASN A 72 4.33 5.34 12.75
N SER A 73 4.77 5.06 11.52
CA SER A 73 3.98 4.30 10.53
C SER A 73 3.67 2.89 11.01
N ILE A 74 4.64 2.20 11.61
CA ILE A 74 4.43 0.86 12.21
C ILE A 74 3.38 0.93 13.32
N TYR A 75 3.51 1.88 14.25
CA TYR A 75 2.57 2.01 15.37
C TYR A 75 1.14 2.26 14.88
N VAL A 76 0.97 3.20 13.95
CA VAL A 76 -0.33 3.53 13.38
C VAL A 76 -0.88 2.33 12.60
N ALA A 77 -0.10 1.72 11.70
CA ALA A 77 -0.56 0.59 10.88
C ALA A 77 -1.02 -0.61 11.73
N ILE A 78 -0.23 -1.00 12.74
CA ILE A 78 -0.59 -2.10 13.64
C ILE A 78 -1.83 -1.73 14.45
N GLY A 79 -1.88 -0.53 15.02
CA GLY A 79 -3.04 -0.05 15.79
C GLY A 79 -4.33 -0.05 14.95
N THR A 80 -4.27 0.45 13.73
CA THR A 80 -5.41 0.46 12.80
C THR A 80 -5.85 -0.95 12.42
N VAL A 81 -4.93 -1.87 12.14
CA VAL A 81 -5.27 -3.27 11.81
C VAL A 81 -5.95 -3.96 12.99
N VAL A 82 -5.36 -3.88 14.18
CA VAL A 82 -5.92 -4.51 15.38
C VAL A 82 -7.31 -3.97 15.68
N LEU A 83 -7.47 -2.64 15.71
CA LEU A 83 -8.77 -2.01 15.98
C LEU A 83 -9.82 -2.38 14.93
N SER A 84 -9.44 -2.37 13.65
CA SER A 84 -10.31 -2.75 12.53
C SER A 84 -10.72 -4.22 12.61
N MET A 85 -9.84 -5.11 13.05
CA MET A 85 -10.18 -6.53 13.23
C MET A 85 -11.10 -6.74 14.43
N VAL A 86 -10.83 -6.09 15.57
CA VAL A 86 -11.64 -6.19 16.79
C VAL A 86 -13.09 -5.77 16.52
N VAL A 87 -13.32 -4.73 15.72
CA VAL A 87 -14.67 -4.27 15.38
C VAL A 87 -15.23 -5.01 14.15
N GLY A 88 -14.41 -5.19 13.12
CA GLY A 88 -14.82 -5.69 11.82
C GLY A 88 -15.11 -7.19 11.79
N VAL A 89 -14.36 -8.01 12.55
CA VAL A 89 -14.56 -9.47 12.56
C VAL A 89 -15.91 -9.85 13.18
N PRO A 90 -16.29 -9.34 14.38
CA PRO A 90 -17.61 -9.61 14.94
C PRO A 90 -18.74 -9.10 14.04
N ALA A 91 -18.61 -7.88 13.50
CA ALA A 91 -19.60 -7.32 12.58
C ALA A 91 -19.79 -8.23 11.35
N ALA A 92 -18.69 -8.61 10.68
CA ALA A 92 -18.72 -9.50 9.52
C ALA A 92 -19.31 -10.87 9.87
N TYR A 93 -19.00 -11.42 11.05
CA TYR A 93 -19.58 -12.67 11.52
C TYR A 93 -21.10 -12.59 11.68
N THR A 94 -21.60 -11.56 12.35
CA THR A 94 -23.04 -11.32 12.52
C THR A 94 -23.76 -11.16 11.17
N PHE A 95 -23.18 -10.36 10.25
CA PHE A 95 -23.75 -10.17 8.92
C PHE A 95 -23.74 -11.44 8.06
N SER A 96 -22.82 -12.37 8.29
CA SER A 96 -22.74 -13.60 7.48
C SER A 96 -23.55 -14.75 8.06
N ARG A 97 -23.62 -14.88 9.39
CA ARG A 97 -24.24 -16.05 10.04
C ARG A 97 -25.66 -15.80 10.56
N TRP A 98 -25.99 -14.57 10.97
CA TRP A 98 -27.32 -14.25 11.47
C TRP A 98 -28.23 -13.57 10.46
N ARG A 99 -29.54 -13.82 10.63
CA ARG A 99 -30.63 -13.15 9.93
C ARG A 99 -31.36 -12.27 10.95
N PHE A 100 -31.30 -10.96 10.73
CA PHE A 100 -31.95 -9.96 11.59
C PHE A 100 -32.63 -8.89 10.73
N ARG A 101 -33.63 -8.20 11.30
CA ARG A 101 -34.40 -7.16 10.61
C ARG A 101 -33.48 -5.95 10.34
N GLY A 102 -33.50 -5.41 9.11
CA GLY A 102 -32.66 -4.27 8.71
C GLY A 102 -31.28 -4.61 8.15
N LYS A 103 -30.89 -5.90 8.10
CA LYS A 103 -29.60 -6.36 7.55
C LYS A 103 -29.27 -5.80 6.16
N GLY A 104 -30.22 -5.85 5.23
CA GLY A 104 -30.00 -5.36 3.86
C GLY A 104 -29.76 -3.86 3.80
N LEU A 105 -30.51 -3.09 4.60
CA LEU A 105 -30.34 -1.64 4.69
C LEU A 105 -28.96 -1.29 5.26
N MET A 106 -28.54 -1.92 6.37
CA MET A 106 -27.21 -1.67 6.95
C MET A 106 -26.06 -2.02 5.98
N LEU A 107 -26.17 -3.13 5.24
CA LEU A 107 -25.18 -3.47 4.21
C LEU A 107 -25.15 -2.43 3.09
N ALA A 108 -26.32 -1.96 2.63
CA ALA A 108 -26.40 -0.89 1.64
C ALA A 108 -25.75 0.41 2.15
N TRP A 109 -25.99 0.80 3.41
CA TRP A 109 -25.34 1.97 4.02
C TRP A 109 -23.82 1.85 4.06
N ILE A 110 -23.29 0.69 4.48
CA ILE A 110 -21.84 0.45 4.50
C ILE A 110 -21.24 0.57 3.09
N LEU A 111 -21.95 0.06 2.08
CA LEU A 111 -21.51 0.17 0.68
C LEU A 111 -21.50 1.62 0.19
N VAL A 112 -22.57 2.38 0.45
CA VAL A 112 -22.65 3.80 0.09
C VAL A 112 -21.49 4.59 0.70
N LEU A 113 -21.22 4.40 2.00
CA LEU A 113 -20.10 5.06 2.68
C LEU A 113 -18.73 4.68 2.10
N ARG A 114 -18.57 3.45 1.59
CA ARG A 114 -17.33 2.99 0.94
C ARG A 114 -17.13 3.52 -0.49
N MET A 115 -18.20 3.94 -1.16
CA MET A 115 -18.14 4.48 -2.52
C MET A 115 -17.81 5.97 -2.54
N VAL A 116 -17.99 6.69 -1.42
CA VAL A 116 -17.62 8.10 -1.34
C VAL A 116 -16.10 8.24 -1.45
N PRO A 117 -15.60 9.15 -2.31
CA PRO A 117 -14.16 9.36 -2.46
C PRO A 117 -13.53 9.80 -1.14
N GLY A 118 -12.43 9.15 -0.74
CA GLY A 118 -11.73 9.44 0.51
C GLY A 118 -11.33 10.90 0.68
N MET A 119 -11.01 11.58 -0.43
CA MET A 119 -10.67 13.02 -0.46
C MET A 119 -11.79 13.91 0.13
N THR A 120 -13.05 13.50 0.02
CA THR A 120 -14.22 14.26 0.52
C THR A 120 -14.18 14.45 2.02
N TYR A 121 -13.62 13.48 2.74
CA TYR A 121 -13.63 13.45 4.20
C TYR A 121 -12.41 14.15 4.84
N ILE A 122 -11.40 14.53 4.06
CA ILE A 122 -10.16 15.13 4.57
C ILE A 122 -10.44 16.44 5.32
N ILE A 123 -11.18 17.38 4.70
CA ILE A 123 -11.46 18.70 5.32
C ILE A 123 -12.31 18.54 6.59
N PRO A 124 -13.44 17.78 6.59
CA PRO A 124 -14.21 17.55 7.80
C PRO A 124 -13.39 16.93 8.93
N PHE A 125 -12.60 15.89 8.64
CA PHE A 125 -11.78 15.24 9.68
C PHE A 125 -10.69 16.16 10.22
N PHE A 126 -10.06 16.98 9.38
CA PHE A 126 -9.10 17.98 9.83
C PHE A 126 -9.73 18.95 10.84
N ILE A 127 -10.93 19.47 10.56
CA ILE A 127 -11.64 20.37 11.47
C ILE A 127 -11.97 19.67 12.79
N ILE A 128 -12.46 18.43 12.74
CA ILE A 128 -12.78 17.64 13.93
C ILE A 128 -11.53 17.42 14.78
N TYR A 129 -10.44 16.95 14.17
CA TYR A 129 -9.16 16.69 14.85
C TYR A 129 -8.55 17.95 15.44
N LYS A 130 -8.70 19.09 14.75
CA LYS A 130 -8.32 20.40 15.28
C LYS A 130 -9.11 20.78 16.53
N GLN A 131 -10.43 20.61 16.50
CA GLN A 131 -11.31 21.00 17.60
C GLN A 131 -11.08 20.15 18.85
N ILE A 132 -10.79 18.86 18.68
CA ILE A 132 -10.55 17.93 19.79
C ILE A 132 -9.07 17.85 20.20
N GLY A 133 -8.19 18.67 19.61
CA GLY A 133 -6.77 18.75 19.97
C GLY A 133 -5.95 17.51 19.60
N LEU A 134 -6.40 16.73 18.62
CA LEU A 134 -5.75 15.49 18.17
C LEU A 134 -4.79 15.68 17.00
N LEU A 135 -4.69 16.90 16.45
CA LEU A 135 -3.70 17.22 15.42
C LEU A 135 -2.27 16.93 15.90
N ASP A 136 -1.45 16.38 15.01
CA ASP A 136 -0.05 16.03 15.25
C ASP A 136 0.19 15.02 16.40
N THR A 137 -0.82 14.22 16.76
CA THR A 137 -0.70 13.11 17.74
C THR A 137 -0.84 11.74 17.09
N HIS A 138 -0.27 10.66 17.63
CA HIS A 138 -0.42 9.30 17.06
C HIS A 138 -1.87 8.81 16.92
N PHE A 139 -2.82 9.47 17.58
CA PHE A 139 -4.25 9.18 17.51
C PHE A 139 -5.00 9.99 16.43
N GLY A 140 -4.43 11.10 15.95
CA GLY A 140 -5.04 11.98 14.94
C GLY A 140 -4.10 12.46 13.81
N LEU A 141 -2.86 11.97 13.77
CA LEU A 141 -1.83 12.23 12.75
C LEU A 141 -2.24 11.70 11.38
#